data_AF-A0A1H0RBL6-F1
#
_entry.id   AF-A0A1H0RBL6-F1
#
_cell.length_a   1.000
_cell.length_b   1.000
_cell.length_c   1.000
_cell.angle_alpha   90.00
_cell.angle_beta   90.00
_cell.angle_gamma   90.00
#
_symmetry.space_group_name_H-M   'P 1'
#
loop_
_entity.id
_entity.type
_entity.pdbx_description
1 polymer ?
#
loop_
_entity_poly.entity_id
_entity_poly.type
_entity_poly.pdbx_seq_one_letter_code
_entity_poly.pdbx_strand_id
1 'polypeptide(L)' 'MGLPYSSRTLLSYGKVREVAQACDQAKADAVIFVASLTERQQRVLTAMLGRPAVSLSDILAAD' A
#
# COMPACT_ATOMS: atom_id res chain seq x y z
N MET A 1 -5.91 15.80 -15.03
CA MET A 1 -5.82 15.64 -13.56
C MET A 1 -4.67 14.68 -13.24
N GLY A 2 -3.47 15.22 -13.02
CA GLY A 2 -2.29 14.42 -12.65
C GLY A 2 -1.64 15.05 -11.43
N LEU A 3 -2.06 14.62 -10.23
CA LEU A 3 -1.38 14.97 -8.99
C LEU A 3 -0.37 13.86 -8.64
N PRO A 4 0.69 14.18 -7.89
CA PRO A 4 1.98 13.53 -8.05
C PRO A 4 1.93 12.12 -7.45
N TYR A 5 1.77 11.13 -8.32
CA TYR A 5 2.07 9.76 -7.99
C TYR A 5 3.54 9.69 -7.58
N SER A 6 3.78 9.53 -6.29
CA SER A 6 5.11 9.13 -5.84
C SER A 6 5.37 7.76 -6.43
N SER A 7 6.41 7.66 -7.25
CA SER A 7 6.87 6.39 -7.83
C SER A 7 7.19 5.35 -6.75
N ARG A 8 7.40 5.79 -5.50
CA ARG A 8 7.72 4.93 -4.36
C ARG A 8 6.50 4.34 -3.66
N THR A 9 5.32 4.94 -3.81
CA THR A 9 4.13 4.60 -3.00
C THR A 9 2.83 4.51 -3.78
N LEU A 10 2.81 4.89 -5.06
CA LEU A 10 1.59 5.00 -5.89
C LEU A 10 0.51 5.93 -5.30
N LEU A 11 0.86 6.65 -4.24
CA LEU A 11 0.03 7.54 -3.43
C LEU A 11 0.89 8.71 -3.00
N SER A 12 0.28 9.88 -2.81
CA SER A 12 0.97 10.95 -2.09
C SER A 12 1.25 10.52 -0.65
N TYR A 13 2.28 11.11 -0.01
CA TYR A 13 2.60 10.82 1.39
C TYR A 13 1.40 11.06 2.33
N GLY A 14 0.63 12.13 2.09
CA GLY A 14 -0.60 12.41 2.84
C GLY A 14 -1.63 11.29 2.73
N LYS A 15 -1.82 10.73 1.53
CA LYS A 15 -2.73 9.60 1.31
C LYS A 15 -2.25 8.32 2.01
N VAL A 16 -0.95 8.06 2.08
CA VAL A 16 -0.44 6.91 2.85
C VAL A 16 -0.79 7.03 4.33
N ARG A 17 -0.71 8.23 4.92
CA ARG A 17 -1.12 8.45 6.32
C ARG A 17 -2.62 8.27 6.53
N GLU A 18 -3.45 8.76 5.61
CA GLU A 18 -4.90 8.53 5.66
C GLU A 18 -5.23 7.04 5.61
N VAL A 19 -4.56 6.27 4.74
CA VAL A 19 -4.73 4.82 4.67
C VAL A 19 -4.31 4.16 5.97
N ALA A 20 -3.15 4.51 6.55
CA ALA A 20 -2.70 3.96 7.83
C ALA A 20 -3.76 4.17 8.94
N GLN A 21 -4.31 5.38 9.05
CA GLN A 21 -5.36 5.72 10.00
C GLN A 21 -6.65 4.91 9.75
N ALA A 22 -7.08 4.77 8.49
CA ALA A 22 -8.24 3.96 8.15
C ALA A 22 -8.02 2.49 8.51
N CYS A 23 -6.81 1.98 8.33
CA CYS A 23 -6.47 0.61 8.68
C CYS A 23 -6.46 0.40 10.20
N ASP A 24 -6.05 1.39 11.00
CA ASP A 24 -6.17 1.34 12.47
C ASP A 24 -7.63 1.26 12.92
N GLN A 25 -8.49 2.10 12.33
CA GLN A 25 -9.92 2.11 12.65
C GLN A 25 -10.62 0.81 12.25
N ALA A 26 -10.24 0.26 11.10
CA ALA A 26 -10.78 -0.99 10.60
C ALA A 26 -10.19 -2.25 11.26
N LYS A 27 -9.14 -2.10 12.09
CA LYS A 27 -8.32 -3.22 12.60
C LYS A 27 -7.85 -4.14 11.47
N ALA A 28 -7.46 -3.55 10.35
CA ALA A 28 -7.06 -4.30 9.17
C ALA A 28 -5.65 -4.91 9.37
N ASP A 29 -5.49 -6.19 9.10
CA ASP A 29 -4.19 -6.87 9.25
C ASP A 29 -3.24 -6.59 8.07
N ALA A 30 -3.77 -6.24 6.90
CA ALA A 30 -2.99 -5.99 5.68
C ALA A 30 -3.65 -4.93 4.79
N VAL A 31 -2.86 -4.34 3.89
CA VAL A 31 -3.32 -3.39 2.87
C VAL A 31 -3.09 -4.01 1.48
N ILE A 32 -4.17 -4.21 0.74
CA ILE A 32 -4.14 -4.79 -0.60
C ILE A 32 -4.13 -3.67 -1.64
N PHE A 33 -3.12 -3.69 -2.51
CA PHE A 33 -3.02 -2.82 -3.67
C PHE A 33 -3.45 -3.60 -4.90
N VAL A 34 -4.45 -3.09 -5.62
CA VAL A 34 -4.89 -3.65 -6.90
C VAL A 34 -3.80 -3.52 -7.96
N ALA A 35 -3.01 -2.43 -7.91
CA ALA A 35 -1.84 -2.27 -8.75
C ALA A 35 -0.71 -3.21 -8.30
N SER A 36 0.04 -3.73 -9.26
CA SER A 36 1.28 -4.47 -8.99
C SER A 36 2.28 -3.57 -8.28
N LEU A 37 2.82 -4.06 -7.17
CA LEU A 37 3.87 -3.39 -6.42
C LEU A 37 5.20 -4.03 -6.79
N THR A 38 6.20 -3.20 -7.08
CA THR A 38 7.58 -3.65 -7.05
C THR A 38 7.99 -3.98 -5.60
N GLU A 39 8.95 -4.86 -5.40
CA GLU A 39 9.48 -5.18 -4.06
C GLU A 39 9.90 -3.94 -3.26
N ARG A 40 10.44 -2.93 -3.96
CA ARG A 40 10.84 -1.67 -3.34
C ARG A 40 9.64 -0.88 -2.83
N GLN A 41 8.56 -0.79 -3.61
CA GLN A 41 7.33 -0.12 -3.20
C GLN A 41 6.68 -0.86 -2.04
N GLN A 42 6.62 -2.20 -2.12
CA GLN A 42 6.05 -3.04 -1.08
C GLN A 42 6.75 -2.83 0.27
N ARG A 43 8.09 -2.82 0.29
CA ARG A 43 8.88 -2.56 1.51
C ARG A 43 8.64 -1.16 2.08
N VAL A 44 8.63 -0.13 1.22
CA VAL A 44 8.40 1.25 1.66
C VAL A 44 6.98 1.42 2.22
N LEU A 45 5.97 0.87 1.55
CA LEU A 45 4.58 0.94 1.98
C LEU A 45 4.36 0.18 3.28
N THR A 46 4.92 -1.03 3.40
CA THR A 46 4.85 -1.82 4.64
C THR A 46 5.45 -1.06 5.82
N ALA A 47 6.62 -0.45 5.63
CA ALA A 47 7.26 0.36 6.65
C ALA A 47 6.42 1.59 7.05
N MET A 48 5.74 2.24 6.09
CA MET A 48 4.92 3.43 6.39
C MET A 48 3.54 3.11 6.96
N LEU A 49 2.96 1.97 6.60
CA LEU A 49 1.63 1.54 7.04
C LEU A 49 1.68 0.75 8.37
N GLY A 50 2.88 0.32 8.79
CA GLY A 50 3.09 -0.50 9.99
C GLY A 50 2.54 -1.93 9.86
N ARG A 51 2.11 -2.33 8.66
CA ARG A 51 1.50 -3.63 8.37
C ARG A 51 1.79 -4.05 6.93
N PRO A 52 1.65 -5.34 6.58
CA PRO A 52 1.93 -5.82 5.23
C PRO A 52 1.16 -5.06 4.15
N ALA A 53 1.90 -4.48 3.21
CA ALA A 53 1.36 -4.07 1.92
C ALA A 53 1.59 -5.20 0.93
N VAL A 54 0.56 -5.58 0.18
CA VAL A 54 0.61 -6.71 -0.77
C VAL A 54 -0.11 -6.34 -2.06
N SER A 55 0.40 -6.84 -3.19
CA SER A 55 -0.34 -6.70 -4.44
C SER A 55 -1.39 -7.81 -4.57
N LEU A 56 -2.54 -7.47 -5.13
CA LEU A 56 -3.59 -8.44 -5.44
C LEU A 56 -3.07 -9.52 -6.41
N SER A 57 -2.20 -9.17 -7.36
CA SER A 57 -1.64 -10.15 -8.30
C SER A 57 -0.81 -11.21 -7.58
N ASP A 58 -0.08 -10.83 -6.54
CA ASP A 58 0.79 -11.75 -5.79
C ASP A 58 -0.03 -12.71 -4.93
N ILE A 59 -1.17 -12.23 -4.40
CA ILE A 59 -2.14 -13.06 -3.66
C ILE A 59 -2.75 -14.09 -4.62
N LEU A 60 -3.23 -13.64 -5.79
CA LEU A 60 -3.88 -14.51 -6.78
C LEU A 60 -2.93 -15.52 -7.44
N ALA A 61 -1.63 -15.27 -7.43
CA ALA A 61 -0.63 -16.19 -7.98
C ALA A 61 -0.16 -17.24 -6.96
N ALA A 62 -0.50 -17.08 -5.68
CA ALA A 62 -0.14 -17.99 -4.59
C ALA A 62 -1.22 -19.06 -4.30
N ASP A 63 -2.43 -18.89 -4.86
CA ASP A 63 -3.54 -19.86 -4.89
C ASP A 63 -3.47 -20.73 -6.16
#